data_AF-A0A8S9JRU8-F1
#
_entry.id   AF-A0A8S9JRU8-F1
#
_cell.length_a   1.000
_cell.length_b   1.000
_cell.length_c   1.000
_cell.angle_alpha   90.00
_cell.angle_beta   90.00
_cell.angle_gamma   90.00
#
_symmetry.space_group_name_H-M   'P 1'
#
loop_
_entity.id
_entity.type
_entity.pdbx_description
1 polymer ?
#
loop_
_entity_poly.entity_id
_entity_poly.type
_entity_poly.pdbx_seq_one_letter_code
_entity_poly.pdbx_strand_id
1 'polypeptide(L)' 'MSGLNRLNYHCGVYTIKHIECHVLGLDISLVSDDNIWGARIKIVWDLWEAANDPKLIERMSKYEPIKCSKPAEYVEIDDL' A
#
# COMPACT_ATOMS: atom_id res chain seq x y z
N MET A 1 3.68 -24.71 -6.42
CA MET A 1 3.93 -23.29 -6.13
C MET A 1 2.98 -22.89 -5.02
N SER A 2 3.47 -22.62 -3.82
CA SER A 2 2.68 -21.88 -2.83
C SER A 2 2.81 -20.39 -3.17
N GLY A 3 1.69 -19.72 -3.40
CA GLY A 3 1.66 -18.27 -3.67
C GLY A 3 2.10 -17.45 -2.45
N LEU A 4 2.25 -16.14 -2.65
CA LEU A 4 2.48 -15.17 -1.59
C LEU A 4 1.24 -14.98 -0.72
N ASN A 5 1.40 -14.38 0.47
CA ASN A 5 0.31 -14.15 1.41
C ASN A 5 -0.42 -15.45 1.75
N ARG A 6 0.31 -16.52 2.08
CA ARG A 6 -0.29 -17.84 2.38
C ARG A 6 -1.31 -17.78 3.52
N LEU A 7 -1.08 -16.83 4.40
CA LEU A 7 -1.91 -16.49 5.53
C LEU A 7 -3.21 -15.76 5.11
N ASN A 8 -3.29 -15.12 3.95
CA ASN A 8 -4.48 -14.42 3.43
C ASN A 8 -4.97 -13.21 4.25
N TYR A 9 -4.14 -12.62 5.13
CA TYR A 9 -4.51 -11.43 5.93
C TYR A 9 -3.63 -10.19 5.65
N HIS A 10 -2.62 -10.32 4.77
CA HIS A 10 -1.61 -9.27 4.59
C HIS A 10 -1.70 -8.54 3.24
N CYS A 11 -2.79 -8.70 2.48
CA CYS A 11 -2.91 -8.13 1.13
C CYS A 11 -2.56 -6.63 1.05
N GLY A 12 -3.03 -5.80 2.00
CA GLY A 12 -2.68 -4.38 2.03
C GLY A 12 -1.20 -4.11 2.29
N VAL A 13 -0.55 -4.90 3.14
CA VAL A 13 0.89 -4.80 3.42
C VAL A 13 1.69 -5.17 2.17
N TYR A 14 1.28 -6.23 1.50
CA TYR A 14 1.85 -6.68 0.22
C TYR A 14 1.73 -5.59 -0.85
N THR A 15 0.55 -5.00 -1.01
CA THR A 15 0.31 -3.92 -1.99
C THR A 15 1.19 -2.71 -1.70
N ILE A 16 1.26 -2.25 -0.44
CA ILE A 16 2.08 -1.08 -0.09
C ILE A 16 3.57 -1.38 -0.33
N LYS A 17 4.05 -2.56 0.09
CA LYS A 17 5.45 -2.94 -0.12
C LYS A 17 5.79 -3.06 -1.59
N HIS A 18 4.87 -3.56 -2.41
CA HIS A 18 5.02 -3.64 -3.85
C HIS A 18 5.15 -2.24 -4.48
N ILE A 19 4.26 -1.30 -4.10
CA ILE A 19 4.33 0.11 -4.55
C ILE A 19 5.66 0.75 -4.13
N GLU A 20 6.08 0.56 -2.87
CA GLU A 20 7.37 1.07 -2.38
C GLU A 20 8.53 0.58 -3.23
N CYS A 21 8.59 -0.72 -3.53
CA CYS A 21 9.66 -1.29 -4.35
C CYS A 21 9.69 -0.67 -5.75
N HIS A 22 8.53 -0.51 -6.40
CA HIS A 22 8.46 0.13 -7.72
C HIS A 22 8.88 1.60 -7.69
N VAL A 23 8.37 2.38 -6.73
CA VAL A 23 8.68 3.81 -6.63
C VAL A 23 10.16 4.06 -6.35
N LEU A 24 10.79 3.19 -5.56
CA LEU A 24 12.19 3.33 -5.16
C LEU A 24 13.16 2.53 -6.05
N GLY A 25 12.67 1.79 -7.06
CA GLY A 25 13.49 0.92 -7.90
C GLY A 25 14.15 -0.24 -7.14
N LEU A 26 13.52 -0.71 -6.06
CA LEU A 26 14.00 -1.85 -5.27
C LEU A 26 13.56 -3.18 -5.89
N ASP A 27 14.31 -4.23 -5.58
CA ASP A 27 13.98 -5.58 -6.03
C ASP A 27 12.67 -6.09 -5.41
N ILE A 28 11.79 -6.65 -6.25
CA ILE A 28 10.46 -7.12 -5.81
C ILE A 28 10.51 -8.37 -4.94
N SER A 29 11.64 -9.08 -4.89
CA SER A 29 11.87 -10.19 -3.95
C SER A 29 11.78 -9.75 -2.49
N LEU A 30 11.85 -8.44 -2.21
CA LEU A 30 11.58 -7.87 -0.90
C LEU A 30 10.11 -7.98 -0.47
N VAL A 31 9.22 -8.44 -1.34
CA VAL A 31 7.80 -8.71 -1.05
C VAL A 31 7.65 -10.21 -0.76
N SER A 32 7.81 -10.64 0.50
CA SER A 32 7.78 -12.08 0.85
C SER A 32 7.09 -12.37 2.19
N ASP A 33 6.63 -13.61 2.38
CA ASP A 33 5.96 -14.03 3.62
C ASP A 33 6.90 -13.97 4.84
N ASP A 34 8.21 -14.11 4.61
CA ASP A 34 9.21 -14.13 5.68
C ASP A 34 9.43 -12.75 6.29
N ASN A 35 9.24 -11.68 5.51
CA ASN A 35 9.48 -10.30 5.94
C ASN A 35 8.20 -9.47 6.12
N ILE A 36 7.03 -10.03 5.76
CA ILE A 36 5.77 -9.27 5.73
C ILE A 36 5.37 -8.69 7.08
N TRP A 37 5.69 -9.38 8.18
CA TRP A 37 5.40 -8.87 9.52
C TRP A 37 6.26 -7.65 9.87
N GLY A 38 7.54 -7.67 9.51
CA GLY A 38 8.43 -6.51 9.65
C GLY A 38 7.97 -5.34 8.78
N ALA A 39 7.59 -5.62 7.53
CA ALA A 39 7.02 -4.62 6.63
C ALA A 39 5.74 -4.00 7.22
N ARG A 40 4.86 -4.81 7.83
CA ARG A 40 3.64 -4.33 8.49
C ARG A 40 3.94 -3.33 9.60
N ILE A 41 4.91 -3.65 10.46
CA ILE A 41 5.29 -2.75 11.56
C ILE A 41 5.90 -1.46 11.03
N LYS A 42 6.80 -1.57 10.05
CA LYS A 42 7.42 -0.39 9.45
C LYS A 42 6.37 0.53 8.82
N ILE A 43 5.41 -0.02 8.07
CA ILE A 43 4.30 0.73 7.49
C ILE A 43 3.47 1.43 8.58
N VAL A 44 3.12 0.74 9.68
CA VAL A 44 2.36 1.35 10.78
C VAL A 44 3.16 2.48 11.44
N TRP A 45 4.46 2.29 11.65
CA TRP A 45 5.33 3.31 12.23
C TRP A 45 5.43 4.54 11.31
N ASP A 46 5.67 4.32 10.02
CA ASP A 46 5.79 5.40 9.03
C ASP A 46 4.47 6.17 8.90
N LEU A 47 3.33 5.48 8.94
CA LEU A 47 2.00 6.11 8.97
C LEU A 47 1.79 6.92 10.24
N TRP A 48 2.22 6.41 11.40
CA TRP A 48 2.12 7.15 12.66
C TRP A 48 3.00 8.40 12.63
N GLU A 49 4.24 8.31 12.16
CA GLU A 49 5.12 9.48 12.00
C GLU A 49 4.50 10.50 11.04
N ALA A 50 4.03 10.06 9.87
CA ALA A 50 3.38 10.93 8.89
C ALA A 50 2.10 11.59 9.43
N ALA A 51 1.30 10.88 10.23
CA ALA A 51 0.09 11.41 10.86
C ALA A 51 0.38 12.48 11.91
N ASN A 52 1.61 12.55 12.44
CA ASN A 52 2.04 13.56 13.39
C ASN A 52 2.84 14.71 12.73
N ASP A 53 3.10 14.66 11.42
CA ASP A 53 3.78 15.75 10.70
C ASP A 53 2.82 16.96 10.54
N PRO A 54 3.16 18.15 11.07
CA PRO A 54 2.27 19.31 11.00
C PRO A 54 1.92 19.76 9.58
N LYS A 55 2.83 19.61 8.61
CA LYS A 55 2.59 19.99 7.21
C LYS A 55 1.64 19.01 6.55
N LEU A 56 1.75 17.71 6.86
CA LEU A 56 0.83 16.71 6.35
C LEU A 56 -0.56 16.89 6.98
N ILE A 57 -0.64 17.16 8.29
CA ILE A 57 -1.89 17.48 8.97
C ILE A 57 -2.58 18.69 8.31
N GLU A 58 -1.84 19.77 8.05
CA GLU A 58 -2.38 20.96 7.39
C GLU A 58 -2.89 20.68 5.96
N ARG A 59 -2.18 19.85 5.19
CA ARG A 59 -2.61 19.46 3.85
C ARG A 59 -3.86 18.59 3.90
N MET A 60 -3.91 17.63 4.81
CA MET A 60 -5.04 16.72 4.99
C MET A 60 -6.29 17.43 5.49
N SER A 61 -6.16 18.50 6.30
CA SER A 61 -7.33 19.29 6.73
C SER A 61 -7.98 20.08 5.61
N LYS A 62 -7.25 20.32 4.51
CA LYS A 62 -7.73 21.00 3.29
C LYS A 62 -8.07 20.02 2.16
N TYR A 63 -7.93 18.71 2.39
CA TYR A 63 -8.17 17.71 1.37
C TYR A 63 -9.67 17.59 1.06
N GLU A 64 -10.04 17.85 -0.19
CA GLU A 64 -11.36 17.53 -0.71
C GLU A 64 -11.26 16.29 -1.62
N PRO A 65 -12.00 15.21 -1.32
CA PRO A 65 -12.07 14.06 -2.20
C PRO A 65 -12.53 14.48 -3.59
N ILE A 66 -11.85 14.01 -4.62
CA ILE A 66 -12.30 14.20 -6.00
C ILE A 66 -13.69 13.55 -6.12
N LYS A 67 -14.70 14.36 -6.42
CA LYS A 67 -16.03 13.84 -6.76
C LYS A 67 -15.89 13.11 -8.09
N CYS A 68 -15.87 11.79 -8.03
CA CYS A 68 -15.88 10.97 -9.24
C CYS A 68 -17.24 11.19 -9.93
N SER A 69 -17.26 12.00 -10.98
CA SER A 69 -18.49 12.31 -11.75
C SER A 69 -18.88 11.19 -12.70
N LYS A 70 -18.00 10.21 -12.89
CA LYS A 70 -18.24 8.99 -13.67
C LYS A 70 -18.35 7.80 -12.72
N PRO A 71 -19.30 6.89 -12.91
CA PRO A 71 -19.30 5.62 -12.19
C PRO A 71 -17.96 4.91 -12.43
N ALA A 72 -17.49 4.14 -11.43
CA ALA A 72 -16.27 3.35 -11.57
C ALA A 72 -16.39 2.48 -12.82
N GLU A 73 -15.55 2.75 -13.81
CA GLU A 73 -15.44 1.93 -15.01
C GLU A 73 -14.58 0.73 -14.64
N TYR A 74 -15.23 -0.41 -14.42
CA TYR A 74 -14.53 -1.66 -14.18
C TYR A 74 -13.85 -2.07 -15.48
N VAL A 75 -12.52 -2.13 -15.44
CA VAL A 75 -11.75 -2.79 -16.50
C VAL A 75 -11.74 -4.27 -16.13
N GLU A 76 -12.46 -5.08 -16.91
CA GLU A 76 -12.31 -6.54 -16.87
C GLU A 76 -10.83 -6.84 -17.14
N ILE A 77 -10.14 -7.37 -16.14
CA ILE A 77 -8.79 -7.89 -16.31
C ILE A 77 -9.02 -9.32 -16.76
N ASP A 78 -8.88 -9.59 -18.05
CA ASP A 78 -8.99 -10.95 -18.60
C ASP A 78 -8.12 -11.90 -17.75
N ASP A 79 -8.74 -12.99 -17.29
CA ASP A 79 -8.19 -13.93 -16.30
C ASP A 79 -6.72 -14.32 -16.60
N LEU A 80 -5.85 -14.07 -15.62
CA LEU A 80 -4.46 -14.56 -15.55
C LEU A 80 -4.41 -16.01 -15.07
#